data_AF-A0A6P5S392-F1
#
_entry.id   AF-A0A6P5S392-F1
#
_cell.length_a   1.000
_cell.length_b   1.000
_cell.length_c   1.000
_cell.angle_alpha   90.00
_cell.angle_beta   90.00
_cell.angle_gamma   90.00
#
_symmetry.space_group_name_H-M   'P 1'
#
loop_
_entity.id
_entity.type
_entity.pdbx_description
1 polymer ?
#
loop_
_entity_poly.entity_id
_entity_poly.type
_entity_poly.pdbx_seq_one_letter_code
_entity_poly.pdbx_strand_id
1 'polypeptide(L)'
;TKRLIGRRFSDTSIQSDVKHWPFKVVEGTADRPMIVVTHNGQEKQFTAEEISAMVLKKMRKIAETYLGSTVKNAVITVPAYFNDSQRQATKEAGLSAGLNVMRIMNEPSAAAIAYGLSEKSSWNSTRNVMIFDLGGGTLDVSLLTMTSSGDFQVLATSGDTHLGGEDFENRMVKYCVEEFKREKTLDVSEDFRALRRLKNQCKMAKESLSFESDFDIEIDCLRSGIDFTITFTREKFEQLNMDLFNKCMEPVAKCLTDANMHISHVHDVVLAGGSSRIPMVQELLQKVFKGKELCKGINPYEAVACGAAIQAAILSGNGNGKFIEDFTLSDVTPLPLVLEFTDYDTVKRLWDLIPRNIRIPTIEKVHFNTVQDDQALMNFLL
;
A
#
# COMPACT_ATOMS: atom_id res chain seq x y z
N THR A 1 7.87 8.79 1.63
CA THR A 1 7.62 8.68 3.09
C THR A 1 6.88 7.41 3.47
N LYS A 2 5.78 7.01 2.78
CA LYS A 2 5.05 5.76 3.09
C LYS A 2 5.93 4.49 3.01
N ARG A 3 6.92 4.44 2.10
CA ARG A 3 7.95 3.36 2.06
C ARG A 3 9.00 3.43 3.18
N LEU A 4 9.11 4.56 3.91
CA LEU A 4 10.11 4.79 4.97
C LEU A 4 9.54 4.72 6.40
N ILE A 5 8.26 5.00 6.57
CA ILE A 5 7.64 5.13 7.89
C ILE A 5 7.75 3.82 8.67
N GLY A 6 8.12 3.88 9.96
CA GLY A 6 8.28 2.71 10.82
C GLY A 6 9.36 1.70 10.43
N ARG A 7 10.23 2.01 9.46
CA ARG A 7 11.35 1.17 9.02
C ARG A 7 12.68 1.61 9.60
N ARG A 8 13.68 0.74 9.48
CA ARG A 8 15.07 1.01 9.84
C ARG A 8 15.86 1.50 8.64
N PHE A 9 16.85 2.35 8.86
CA PHE A 9 17.73 2.83 7.80
C PHE A 9 18.53 1.67 7.22
N SER A 10 18.97 0.72 8.05
CA SER A 10 19.71 -0.47 7.62
C SER A 10 18.89 -1.48 6.82
N ASP A 11 17.56 -1.33 6.72
CA ASP A 11 16.71 -2.27 5.97
C ASP A 11 17.16 -2.34 4.50
N THR A 12 17.33 -3.55 3.97
CA THR A 12 17.78 -3.78 2.59
C THR A 12 16.90 -3.06 1.56
N SER A 13 15.58 -3.03 1.79
CA SER A 13 14.66 -2.33 0.90
C SER A 13 14.86 -0.82 0.92
N ILE A 14 15.16 -0.23 2.09
CA ILE A 14 15.49 1.19 2.20
C ILE A 14 16.82 1.50 1.50
N GLN A 15 17.84 0.68 1.71
CA GLN A 15 19.13 0.86 1.04
C GLN A 15 19.03 0.74 -0.49
N SER A 16 18.09 -0.06 -0.98
CA SER A 16 17.77 -0.11 -2.41
C SER A 16 17.06 1.16 -2.89
N ASP A 17 16.01 1.58 -2.17
CA ASP A 17 15.18 2.73 -2.57
C ASP A 17 15.92 4.08 -2.50
N VAL A 18 16.82 4.27 -1.53
CA VAL A 18 17.60 5.51 -1.36
C VAL A 18 18.42 5.86 -2.61
N LYS A 19 18.83 4.87 -3.39
CA LYS A 19 19.56 5.08 -4.66
C LYS A 19 18.72 5.73 -5.75
N HIS A 20 17.40 5.67 -5.62
CA HIS A 20 16.45 6.15 -6.62
C HIS A 20 15.76 7.46 -6.21
N TRP A 21 15.96 7.92 -4.96
CA TRP A 21 15.33 9.14 -4.49
C TRP A 21 16.15 10.38 -4.83
N PRO A 22 15.50 11.48 -5.23
CA PRO A 22 16.19 12.75 -5.51
C PRO A 22 16.56 13.52 -4.23
N PHE A 23 16.30 12.94 -3.06
CA PHE A 23 16.58 13.54 -1.76
C PHE A 23 17.48 12.60 -0.96
N LYS A 24 18.33 13.19 -0.13
CA LYS A 24 19.26 12.45 0.73
C LYS A 24 18.50 11.87 1.93
N VAL A 25 18.82 10.63 2.27
CA VAL A 25 18.39 9.98 3.52
C VAL A 25 19.63 9.56 4.28
N VAL A 26 19.66 9.84 5.59
CA VAL A 26 20.77 9.49 6.48
C VAL A 26 20.27 8.66 7.66
N GLU A 27 21.20 7.95 8.29
CA GLU A 27 20.94 7.25 9.55
C GLU A 27 20.78 8.27 10.68
N GLY A 28 19.68 8.15 11.44
CA GLY A 28 19.41 8.91 12.65
C GLY A 28 19.55 8.05 13.90
N THR A 29 19.07 8.57 15.03
CA THR A 29 19.08 7.86 16.31
C THR A 29 18.33 6.53 16.23
N ALA A 30 18.91 5.47 16.80
CA ALA A 30 18.34 4.13 16.80
C ALA A 30 18.02 3.59 15.40
N ASP A 31 18.90 3.88 14.42
CA ASP A 31 18.80 3.36 13.05
C ASP A 31 17.50 3.81 12.36
N ARG A 32 17.00 4.99 12.72
CA ARG A 32 15.81 5.60 12.09
C ARG A 32 16.22 6.37 10.83
N PRO A 33 15.57 6.18 9.68
CA PRO A 33 15.90 6.93 8.48
C PRO A 33 15.43 8.39 8.58
N MET A 34 16.34 9.32 8.29
CA MET A 34 16.11 10.77 8.34
C MET A 34 16.22 11.38 6.95
N ILE A 35 15.16 12.05 6.49
CA ILE A 35 15.13 12.76 5.21
C ILE A 35 15.78 14.13 5.39
N VAL A 36 16.81 14.42 4.59
CA VAL A 36 17.57 15.65 4.65
C VAL A 36 17.08 16.62 3.57
N VAL A 37 16.70 17.83 3.97
CA VAL A 37 16.25 18.89 3.06
C VAL A 37 16.90 20.22 3.41
N THR A 38 17.15 21.04 2.40
CA THR A 38 17.56 22.43 2.59
C THR A 38 16.31 23.32 2.62
N HIS A 39 16.04 23.95 3.76
CA HIS A 39 14.91 24.84 3.95
C HIS A 39 15.39 26.20 4.47
N ASN A 40 15.14 27.26 3.70
CA ASN A 40 15.63 28.62 3.98
C ASN A 40 17.15 28.69 4.17
N GLY A 41 17.90 27.99 3.32
CA GLY A 41 19.37 27.95 3.37
C GLY A 41 19.96 27.11 4.51
N GLN A 42 19.13 26.49 5.35
CA GLN A 42 19.57 25.61 6.43
C GLN A 42 19.21 24.16 6.14
N GLU A 43 20.15 23.25 6.39
CA GLU A 43 19.88 21.83 6.36
C GLU A 43 18.99 21.45 7.55
N LYS A 44 17.92 20.70 7.27
CA LYS A 44 17.00 20.15 8.25
C LYS A 44 16.83 18.67 8.00
N GLN A 45 16.69 17.92 9.08
CA GLN A 45 16.41 16.50 9.04
C GLN A 45 14.99 16.28 9.54
N PHE A 46 14.24 15.46 8.82
CA PHE A 46 12.87 15.10 9.17
C PHE A 46 12.70 13.60 9.18
N THR A 47 11.91 13.09 10.11
CA THR A 47 11.47 11.70 10.09
C THR A 47 10.37 11.51 9.02
N ALA A 48 10.12 10.26 8.63
CA ALA A 48 9.02 9.95 7.71
C ALA A 48 7.65 10.31 8.32
N GLU A 49 7.51 10.18 9.63
CA GLU A 49 6.32 10.51 10.42
C GLU A 49 6.06 12.01 10.41
N GLU A 50 7.09 12.85 10.59
CA GLU A 50 6.95 14.31 10.55
C GLU A 50 6.46 14.79 9.17
N ILE A 51 7.04 14.28 8.09
CA ILE A 51 6.58 14.65 6.74
C ILE A 51 5.17 14.10 6.48
N SER A 52 4.86 12.89 6.95
CA SER A 52 3.50 12.33 6.84
C SER A 52 2.48 13.17 7.63
N ALA A 53 2.86 13.71 8.79
CA ALA A 53 2.05 14.64 9.56
C ALA A 53 1.81 15.95 8.80
N MET A 54 2.80 16.47 8.05
CA MET A 54 2.63 17.64 7.19
C MET A 54 1.59 17.37 6.07
N VAL A 55 1.63 16.19 5.46
CA VAL A 55 0.64 15.76 4.46
C VAL A 55 -0.75 15.69 5.09
N LEU A 56 -0.89 14.99 6.23
CA LEU A 56 -2.16 14.86 6.95
C LEU A 56 -2.71 16.22 7.40
N LYS A 57 -1.84 17.14 7.85
CA LYS A 57 -2.22 18.51 8.20
C LYS A 57 -2.74 19.28 6.98
N LYS A 58 -2.16 19.08 5.79
CA LYS A 58 -2.69 19.67 4.56
C LYS A 58 -4.04 19.06 4.19
N MET A 59 -4.21 17.74 4.30
CA MET A 59 -5.49 17.07 4.03
C MET A 59 -6.58 17.53 5.00
N ARG A 60 -6.27 17.63 6.30
CA ARG A 60 -7.18 18.21 7.30
C ARG A 60 -7.62 19.61 6.90
N LYS A 61 -6.69 20.50 6.55
CA LYS A 61 -7.02 21.87 6.13
C LYS A 61 -7.93 21.92 4.90
N ILE A 62 -7.74 21.01 3.93
CA ILE A 62 -8.63 20.90 2.76
C ILE A 62 -10.04 20.54 3.21
N ALA A 63 -10.17 19.52 4.07
CA ALA A 63 -11.46 19.11 4.62
C ALA A 63 -12.12 20.22 5.46
N GLU A 64 -11.36 20.92 6.30
CA GLU A 64 -11.84 22.05 7.12
C GLU A 64 -12.34 23.21 6.25
N THR A 65 -11.64 23.50 5.15
CA THR A 65 -12.06 24.53 4.18
C THR A 65 -13.36 24.14 3.50
N TYR A 66 -13.50 22.88 3.08
CA TYR A 66 -14.71 22.36 2.44
C TYR A 66 -15.93 22.34 3.38
N LEU A 67 -15.72 21.92 4.64
CA LEU A 67 -16.79 21.78 5.64
C LEU A 67 -17.13 23.07 6.38
N GLY A 68 -16.29 24.11 6.28
CA GLY A 68 -16.43 25.35 7.05
C GLY A 68 -16.31 25.16 8.57
N SER A 69 -15.73 24.03 9.02
CA SER A 69 -15.64 23.67 10.44
C SER A 69 -14.36 22.89 10.73
N THR A 70 -13.95 22.83 12.01
CA THR A 70 -12.72 22.15 12.42
C THR A 70 -12.87 20.63 12.34
N VAL A 71 -11.89 19.94 11.79
CA VAL A 71 -11.87 18.48 11.68
C VAL A 71 -10.93 17.93 12.75
N LYS A 72 -11.49 17.22 13.73
CA LYS A 72 -10.72 16.64 14.85
C LYS A 72 -10.52 15.14 14.71
N ASN A 73 -11.56 14.40 14.32
CA ASN A 73 -11.55 12.94 14.27
C ASN A 73 -11.21 12.45 12.87
N ALA A 74 -10.38 11.41 12.77
CA ALA A 74 -10.04 10.79 11.49
C ALA A 74 -9.84 9.28 11.63
N VAL A 75 -10.20 8.56 10.58
CA VAL A 75 -9.71 7.19 10.30
C VAL A 75 -8.62 7.32 9.25
N ILE A 76 -7.48 6.68 9.48
CA ILE A 76 -6.34 6.71 8.55
C ILE A 76 -6.13 5.30 8.01
N THR A 77 -5.96 5.18 6.69
CA THR A 77 -5.74 3.89 6.04
C THR A 77 -4.26 3.57 5.88
N VAL A 78 -3.93 2.28 5.92
CA VAL A 78 -2.59 1.73 5.71
C VAL A 78 -2.65 0.45 4.88
N PRO A 79 -1.58 0.08 4.16
CA PRO A 79 -1.48 -1.22 3.49
C PRO A 79 -1.78 -2.34 4.47
N ALA A 80 -2.43 -3.40 4.02
CA ALA A 80 -2.77 -4.52 4.88
C ALA A 80 -1.50 -5.13 5.49
N TYR A 81 -0.40 -5.17 4.72
CA TYR A 81 0.90 -5.71 5.13
C TYR A 81 1.76 -4.79 6.01
N PHE A 82 1.24 -3.64 6.45
CA PHE A 82 1.95 -2.84 7.45
C PHE A 82 2.08 -3.60 8.77
N ASN A 83 3.31 -3.69 9.27
CA ASN A 83 3.60 -4.22 10.61
C ASN A 83 3.20 -3.23 11.70
N ASP A 84 3.34 -3.64 12.97
CA ASP A 84 2.92 -2.84 14.12
C ASP A 84 3.68 -1.49 14.20
N SER A 85 5.00 -1.50 14.02
CA SER A 85 5.84 -0.30 13.99
C SER A 85 5.34 0.73 12.97
N GLN A 86 5.01 0.29 11.75
CA GLN A 86 4.51 1.17 10.68
C GLN A 86 3.11 1.73 10.99
N ARG A 87 2.23 0.91 11.59
CA ARG A 87 0.89 1.34 12.02
C ARG A 87 0.98 2.38 13.12
N GLN A 88 1.82 2.14 14.11
CA GLN A 88 2.04 3.05 15.24
C GLN A 88 2.66 4.37 14.77
N ALA A 89 3.69 4.32 13.92
CA ALA A 89 4.30 5.49 13.30
C ALA A 89 3.29 6.32 12.47
N THR A 90 2.39 5.65 11.74
CA THR A 90 1.30 6.33 11.01
C THR A 90 0.30 7.01 11.95
N LYS A 91 -0.05 6.34 13.05
CA LYS A 91 -0.92 6.91 14.10
C LYS A 91 -0.29 8.14 14.73
N GLU A 92 1.00 8.10 15.05
CA GLU A 92 1.78 9.22 15.59
C GLU A 92 1.84 10.41 14.61
N ALA A 93 1.97 10.14 13.31
CA ALA A 93 1.87 11.18 12.28
C ALA A 93 0.49 11.86 12.29
N GLY A 94 -0.59 11.09 12.48
CA GLY A 94 -1.95 11.63 12.63
C GLY A 94 -2.11 12.50 13.88
N LEU A 95 -1.60 12.04 15.02
CA LEU A 95 -1.59 12.83 16.27
C LEU A 95 -0.81 14.14 16.10
N SER A 96 0.37 14.08 15.47
CA SER A 96 1.22 15.25 15.17
C SER A 96 0.57 16.22 14.18
N ALA A 97 -0.34 15.74 13.33
CA ALA A 97 -1.16 16.57 12.47
C ALA A 97 -2.32 17.26 13.22
N GLY A 98 -2.51 16.97 14.51
CA GLY A 98 -3.61 17.47 15.34
C GLY A 98 -4.93 16.78 15.04
N LEU A 99 -4.89 15.48 14.72
CA LEU A 99 -6.06 14.62 14.54
C LEU A 99 -6.13 13.61 15.68
N ASN A 100 -7.34 13.35 16.17
CA ASN A 100 -7.67 12.17 16.93
C ASN A 100 -7.84 11.00 15.95
N VAL A 101 -6.85 10.11 15.92
CA VAL A 101 -6.85 8.92 15.07
C VAL A 101 -7.75 7.85 15.71
N MET A 102 -9.01 7.82 15.30
CA MET A 102 -10.03 6.91 15.85
C MET A 102 -9.70 5.44 15.55
N ARG A 103 -9.15 5.18 14.36
CA ARG A 103 -8.79 3.84 13.90
C ARG A 103 -7.73 3.94 12.80
N ILE A 104 -6.76 3.03 12.84
CA ILE A 104 -5.93 2.69 11.69
C ILE A 104 -6.61 1.52 10.98
N MET A 105 -6.86 1.67 9.69
CA MET A 105 -7.66 0.71 8.91
C MET A 105 -6.87 0.18 7.72
N ASN A 106 -7.06 -1.09 7.37
CA ASN A 106 -6.46 -1.65 6.17
C ASN A 106 -7.11 -1.05 4.90
N GLU A 107 -6.29 -0.64 3.94
CA GLU A 107 -6.71 -0.11 2.64
C GLU A 107 -7.70 -1.04 1.91
N PRO A 108 -7.42 -2.35 1.73
CA PRO A 108 -8.36 -3.24 1.07
C PRO A 108 -9.65 -3.44 1.86
N SER A 109 -9.61 -3.41 3.20
CA SER A 109 -10.82 -3.44 4.04
C SER A 109 -11.67 -2.19 3.79
N ALA A 110 -11.06 -1.01 3.68
CA ALA A 110 -11.77 0.23 3.35
C ALA A 110 -12.40 0.19 1.96
N ALA A 111 -11.66 -0.28 0.95
CA ALA A 111 -12.22 -0.48 -0.38
C ALA A 111 -13.41 -1.46 -0.38
N ALA A 112 -13.34 -2.53 0.41
CA ALA A 112 -14.46 -3.47 0.59
C ALA A 112 -15.70 -2.79 1.18
N ILE A 113 -15.54 -1.91 2.19
CA ILE A 113 -16.66 -1.13 2.75
C ILE A 113 -17.32 -0.29 1.65
N ALA A 114 -16.52 0.45 0.88
CA ALA A 114 -17.05 1.30 -0.18
C ALA A 114 -17.82 0.49 -1.24
N TYR A 115 -17.29 -0.66 -1.64
CA TYR A 115 -17.95 -1.59 -2.56
C TYR A 115 -19.24 -2.18 -1.98
N GLY A 116 -19.19 -2.68 -0.75
CA GLY A 116 -20.33 -3.30 -0.11
C GLY A 116 -21.50 -2.35 0.01
N LEU A 117 -21.25 -1.08 0.35
CA LEU A 117 -22.32 -0.11 0.47
C LEU A 117 -22.95 0.30 -0.87
N SER A 118 -22.22 0.25 -1.99
CA SER A 118 -22.80 0.53 -3.31
C SER A 118 -23.65 -0.63 -3.82
N GLU A 119 -23.23 -1.88 -3.56
CA GLU A 119 -23.85 -3.06 -4.18
C GLU A 119 -24.80 -3.85 -3.27
N LYS A 120 -24.75 -3.68 -1.93
CA LYS A 120 -25.47 -4.54 -0.96
C LYS A 120 -26.98 -4.65 -1.23
N SER A 121 -27.63 -3.60 -1.72
CA SER A 121 -29.07 -3.63 -2.04
C SER A 121 -29.43 -4.62 -3.15
N SER A 122 -28.46 -5.07 -3.94
CA SER A 122 -28.67 -6.04 -5.03
C SER A 122 -28.44 -7.50 -4.60
N TRP A 123 -27.98 -7.74 -3.37
CA TRP A 123 -27.53 -9.08 -2.95
C TRP A 123 -28.59 -9.83 -2.15
N ASN A 124 -28.92 -11.02 -2.62
CA ASN A 124 -29.87 -11.92 -1.93
C ASN A 124 -29.15 -12.96 -1.04
N SER A 125 -27.82 -13.01 -1.08
CA SER A 125 -27.01 -14.00 -0.37
C SER A 125 -25.64 -13.46 0.00
N THR A 126 -24.94 -14.19 0.88
CA THR A 126 -23.53 -13.98 1.16
C THR A 126 -22.68 -14.04 -0.10
N ARG A 127 -21.66 -13.18 -0.21
CA ARG A 127 -20.74 -13.12 -1.33
C ARG A 127 -19.30 -13.14 -0.84
N ASN A 128 -18.44 -13.83 -1.60
CA ASN A 128 -17.01 -13.77 -1.41
C ASN A 128 -16.42 -12.81 -2.43
N VAL A 129 -15.72 -11.79 -1.94
CA VAL A 129 -15.24 -10.67 -2.73
C VAL A 129 -13.74 -10.57 -2.57
N MET A 130 -13.01 -10.56 -3.69
CA MET A 130 -11.59 -10.24 -3.69
C MET A 130 -11.40 -8.77 -4.00
N ILE A 131 -10.68 -8.07 -3.11
CA ILE A 131 -10.17 -6.73 -3.39
C ILE A 131 -8.75 -6.86 -3.91
N PHE A 132 -8.49 -6.27 -5.07
CA PHE A 132 -7.18 -6.15 -5.68
C PHE A 132 -6.79 -4.66 -5.73
N ASP A 133 -6.00 -4.21 -4.76
CA ASP A 133 -5.54 -2.83 -4.64
C ASP A 133 -4.09 -2.69 -5.14
N LEU A 134 -3.94 -2.20 -6.37
CA LEU A 134 -2.63 -1.93 -6.96
C LEU A 134 -2.41 -0.41 -7.04
N GLY A 135 -1.68 0.09 -6.04
CA GLY A 135 -1.44 1.52 -5.84
C GLY A 135 -0.22 2.05 -6.58
N GLY A 136 0.28 3.18 -6.07
CA GLY A 136 1.51 3.82 -6.57
C GLY A 136 2.77 3.09 -6.14
N GLY A 137 2.77 2.38 -5.02
CA GLY A 137 3.98 1.71 -4.52
C GLY A 137 3.76 0.46 -3.68
N THR A 138 2.51 0.03 -3.50
CA THR A 138 2.13 -1.21 -2.82
C THR A 138 1.06 -1.93 -3.62
N LEU A 139 1.03 -3.25 -3.47
CA LEU A 139 -0.02 -4.13 -3.91
C LEU A 139 -0.60 -4.82 -2.67
N ASP A 140 -1.90 -4.66 -2.45
CA ASP A 140 -2.62 -5.31 -1.35
C ASP A 140 -3.80 -6.10 -1.94
N VAL A 141 -3.89 -7.38 -1.58
CA VAL A 141 -4.96 -8.28 -1.99
C VAL A 141 -5.66 -8.81 -0.76
N SER A 142 -6.98 -8.71 -0.69
CA SER A 142 -7.74 -9.31 0.41
C SER A 142 -8.96 -10.03 -0.10
N LEU A 143 -9.22 -11.20 0.48
CA LEU A 143 -10.43 -11.97 0.20
C LEU A 143 -11.34 -11.88 1.42
N LEU A 144 -12.57 -11.43 1.20
CA LEU A 144 -13.55 -11.21 2.24
C LEU A 144 -14.84 -11.98 1.94
N THR A 145 -15.55 -12.36 2.99
CA THR A 145 -16.95 -12.77 2.93
C THR A 145 -17.82 -11.63 3.43
N MET A 146 -18.82 -11.27 2.63
CA MET A 146 -19.74 -10.16 2.89
C MET A 146 -21.16 -10.70 2.93
N THR A 147 -21.85 -10.49 4.04
CA THR A 147 -23.24 -10.95 4.23
C THR A 147 -24.24 -9.86 3.86
N SER A 148 -25.46 -10.27 3.50
CA SER A 148 -26.57 -9.32 3.29
C SER A 148 -26.99 -8.60 4.58
N SER A 149 -26.66 -9.14 5.77
CA SER A 149 -26.83 -8.43 7.05
C SER A 149 -25.89 -7.25 7.20
N GLY A 150 -24.69 -7.29 6.60
CA GLY A 150 -23.70 -6.21 6.71
C GLY A 150 -22.44 -6.58 7.48
N ASP A 151 -22.17 -7.88 7.63
CA ASP A 151 -20.95 -8.40 8.23
C ASP A 151 -19.88 -8.59 7.15
N PHE A 152 -18.73 -7.99 7.37
CA PHE A 152 -17.57 -8.02 6.49
C PHE A 152 -16.47 -8.78 7.21
N GLN A 153 -16.18 -9.99 6.74
CA GLN A 153 -15.17 -10.85 7.33
C GLN A 153 -14.01 -11.00 6.37
N VAL A 154 -12.83 -10.49 6.73
CA VAL A 154 -11.60 -10.79 6.02
C VAL A 154 -11.23 -12.25 6.29
N LEU A 155 -11.03 -13.03 5.23
CA LEU A 155 -10.60 -14.42 5.32
C LEU A 155 -9.08 -14.54 5.26
N ALA A 156 -8.48 -13.80 4.33
CA ALA A 156 -7.04 -13.73 4.16
C ALA A 156 -6.63 -12.41 3.52
N THR A 157 -5.40 -12.00 3.80
CA THR A 157 -4.76 -10.87 3.15
C THR A 157 -3.37 -11.25 2.65
N SER A 158 -2.99 -10.74 1.49
CA SER A 158 -1.69 -10.93 0.85
C SER A 158 -1.23 -9.63 0.20
N GLY A 159 0.05 -9.46 -0.11
CA GLY A 159 0.52 -8.24 -0.75
C GLY A 159 2.02 -8.16 -0.95
N ASP A 160 2.45 -7.09 -1.61
CA ASP A 160 3.85 -6.69 -1.78
C ASP A 160 3.98 -5.19 -1.46
N THR A 161 4.78 -4.87 -0.44
CA THR A 161 4.98 -3.49 0.03
C THR A 161 5.92 -2.65 -0.84
N HIS A 162 6.51 -3.25 -1.89
CA HIS A 162 7.42 -2.60 -2.84
C HIS A 162 7.10 -2.99 -4.29
N LEU A 163 5.81 -3.08 -4.62
CA LEU A 163 5.33 -3.31 -5.98
C LEU A 163 4.17 -2.37 -6.27
N GLY A 164 4.31 -1.48 -7.24
CA GLY A 164 3.23 -0.61 -7.68
C GLY A 164 3.59 0.23 -8.90
N GLY A 165 2.78 1.27 -9.13
CA GLY A 165 2.90 2.15 -10.29
C GLY A 165 4.28 2.77 -10.50
N GLU A 166 4.98 3.10 -9.41
CA GLU A 166 6.33 3.69 -9.43
C GLU A 166 7.37 2.69 -9.99
N ASP A 167 7.21 1.40 -9.75
CA ASP A 167 8.15 0.39 -10.23
C ASP A 167 8.03 0.21 -11.75
N PHE A 168 6.80 0.31 -12.28
CA PHE A 168 6.57 0.33 -13.73
C PHE A 168 7.10 1.60 -14.39
N GLU A 169 6.91 2.76 -13.75
CA GLU A 169 7.47 4.04 -14.19
C GLU A 169 9.00 3.99 -14.23
N ASN A 170 9.63 3.42 -13.20
CA ASN A 170 11.09 3.30 -13.14
C ASN A 170 11.65 2.43 -14.29
N ARG A 171 10.93 1.38 -14.73
CA ARG A 171 11.30 0.59 -15.93
C ARG A 171 11.23 1.43 -17.21
N MET A 172 10.20 2.27 -17.35
CA MET A 172 10.08 3.20 -18.47
C MET A 172 11.20 4.26 -18.47
N VAL A 173 11.47 4.87 -17.31
CA VAL A 173 12.56 5.84 -17.15
C VAL A 173 13.89 5.20 -17.54
N LYS A 174 14.20 4.01 -17.01
CA LYS A 174 15.44 3.30 -17.36
C LYS A 174 15.55 3.07 -18.87
N TYR A 175 14.47 2.63 -19.51
CA TYR A 175 14.46 2.47 -20.98
C TYR A 175 14.76 3.79 -21.69
N CYS A 176 14.09 4.89 -21.33
CA CYS A 176 14.35 6.21 -21.93
C CYS A 176 15.79 6.70 -21.72
N VAL A 177 16.40 6.44 -20.55
CA VAL A 177 17.80 6.78 -20.27
C VAL A 177 18.75 6.04 -21.22
N GLU A 178 18.54 4.73 -21.39
CA GLU A 178 19.35 3.91 -22.30
C GLU A 178 19.17 4.34 -23.77
N GLU A 179 17.94 4.68 -24.18
CA GLU A 179 17.64 5.17 -25.53
C GLU A 179 18.30 6.52 -25.81
N PHE A 180 18.22 7.47 -24.87
CA PHE A 180 18.92 8.75 -25.00
C PHE A 180 20.44 8.56 -25.09
N LYS A 181 21.00 7.66 -24.27
CA LYS A 181 22.42 7.32 -24.29
C LYS A 181 22.85 6.69 -25.61
N ARG A 182 22.03 5.80 -26.16
CA ARG A 182 22.26 5.15 -27.45
C ARG A 182 22.24 6.15 -28.61
N GLU A 183 21.28 7.06 -28.63
CA GLU A 183 21.11 8.01 -29.75
C GLU A 183 22.04 9.22 -29.68
N LYS A 184 22.28 9.73 -28.48
CA LYS A 184 22.99 11.01 -28.27
C LYS A 184 24.38 10.84 -27.67
N THR A 185 24.79 9.62 -27.31
CA THR A 185 26.08 9.31 -26.66
C THR A 185 26.32 10.06 -25.34
N LEU A 186 25.24 10.53 -24.70
CA LEU A 186 25.26 11.27 -23.44
C LEU A 186 24.43 10.55 -22.40
N ASP A 187 24.90 10.56 -21.15
CA ASP A 187 24.21 9.94 -20.03
C ASP A 187 23.47 10.99 -19.20
N VAL A 188 22.21 10.70 -18.89
CA VAL A 188 21.33 11.55 -18.05
C VAL A 188 21.16 11.00 -16.64
N SER A 189 21.71 9.81 -16.33
CA SER A 189 21.57 9.16 -15.03
C SER A 189 22.16 9.95 -13.86
N GLU A 190 23.13 10.84 -14.13
CA GLU A 190 23.73 11.72 -13.11
C GLU A 190 23.05 13.10 -13.01
N ASP A 191 22.07 13.40 -13.86
CA ASP A 191 21.34 14.66 -13.85
C ASP A 191 19.97 14.50 -13.20
N PHE A 192 19.90 14.77 -11.89
CA PHE A 192 18.65 14.68 -11.12
C PHE A 192 17.52 15.54 -11.68
N ARG A 193 17.83 16.68 -12.33
CA ARG A 193 16.81 17.54 -12.94
C ARG A 193 16.26 16.89 -14.20
N ALA A 194 17.13 16.36 -15.05
CA ALA A 194 16.74 15.62 -16.25
C ALA A 194 15.90 14.38 -15.89
N LEU A 195 16.38 13.57 -14.94
CA LEU A 195 15.65 12.38 -14.47
C LEU A 195 14.27 12.71 -13.92
N ARG A 196 14.13 13.80 -13.16
CA ARG A 196 12.83 14.23 -12.64
C ARG A 196 11.86 14.61 -13.77
N ARG A 197 12.33 15.32 -14.80
CA ARG A 197 11.52 15.67 -15.98
C ARG A 197 11.09 14.42 -16.73
N LEU A 198 12.01 13.48 -16.90
CA LEU A 198 11.74 12.20 -17.55
C LEU A 198 10.74 11.35 -16.77
N LYS A 199 10.89 11.25 -15.44
CA LYS A 199 9.93 10.54 -14.56
C LYS A 199 8.52 11.11 -14.65
N ASN A 200 8.38 12.44 -14.70
CA ASN A 200 7.08 13.08 -14.88
C ASN A 200 6.42 12.69 -16.22
N GLN A 201 7.19 12.69 -17.32
CA GLN A 201 6.67 12.27 -18.63
C GLN A 201 6.35 10.77 -18.69
N CYS A 202 7.20 9.91 -18.13
CA CYS A 202 6.92 8.47 -18.06
C CYS A 202 5.66 8.16 -17.23
N LYS A 203 5.40 8.92 -16.16
CA LYS A 203 4.15 8.82 -15.41
C LYS A 203 2.94 9.18 -16.28
N MET A 204 2.99 10.30 -16.99
CA MET A 204 1.92 10.72 -17.90
C MET A 204 1.68 9.68 -19.00
N ALA A 205 2.77 9.17 -19.60
CA ALA A 205 2.71 8.10 -20.60
C ALA A 205 2.03 6.84 -20.03
N LYS A 206 2.44 6.36 -18.85
CA LYS A 206 1.82 5.19 -18.20
C LYS A 206 0.31 5.37 -17.97
N GLU A 207 -0.09 6.54 -17.46
CA GLU A 207 -1.50 6.87 -17.22
C GLU A 207 -2.28 6.90 -18.55
N SER A 208 -1.71 7.50 -19.60
CA SER A 208 -2.31 7.56 -20.94
C SER A 208 -2.45 6.19 -21.60
N LEU A 209 -1.41 5.36 -21.53
CA LEU A 209 -1.37 4.01 -22.12
C LEU A 209 -2.38 3.03 -21.51
N SER A 210 -2.99 3.39 -20.38
CA SER A 210 -4.12 2.64 -19.82
C SER A 210 -5.40 2.79 -20.67
N PHE A 211 -5.44 3.76 -21.58
CA PHE A 211 -6.59 4.07 -22.44
C PHE A 211 -6.18 4.11 -23.93
N GLU A 212 -5.04 4.71 -24.24
CA GLU A 212 -4.50 4.90 -25.59
C GLU A 212 -3.49 3.81 -25.97
N SER A 213 -3.30 3.56 -27.27
CA SER A 213 -2.32 2.59 -27.80
C SER A 213 -0.88 3.08 -27.69
N ASP A 214 -0.67 4.39 -27.72
CA ASP A 214 0.64 5.02 -27.72
C ASP A 214 0.61 6.39 -27.02
N PHE A 215 1.81 6.92 -26.76
CA PHE A 215 2.02 8.25 -26.18
C PHE A 215 3.41 8.77 -26.57
N ASP A 216 3.48 10.01 -27.06
CA ASP A 216 4.73 10.67 -27.38
C ASP A 216 5.31 11.38 -26.15
N ILE A 217 6.49 10.93 -25.72
CA ILE A 217 7.27 11.61 -24.68
C ILE A 217 8.16 12.64 -25.37
N GLU A 218 7.91 13.92 -25.09
CA GLU A 218 8.70 15.05 -25.60
C GLU A 218 9.27 15.88 -24.44
N ILE A 219 10.59 16.10 -24.47
CA ILE A 219 11.29 16.88 -23.45
C ILE A 219 12.36 17.76 -24.11
N ASP A 220 12.07 19.05 -24.19
CA ASP A 220 13.02 20.05 -24.69
C ASP A 220 14.25 20.15 -23.79
N CYS A 221 15.44 20.24 -24.36
CA CYS A 221 16.69 20.44 -23.63
C CYS A 221 16.83 19.47 -22.44
N LEU A 222 16.59 18.17 -22.65
CA LEU A 222 16.70 17.16 -21.59
C LEU A 222 18.10 17.18 -20.97
N ARG A 223 19.15 17.27 -21.81
CA ARG A 223 20.55 17.36 -21.36
C ARG A 223 21.39 18.12 -22.37
N SER A 224 22.23 19.03 -21.88
CA SER A 224 23.17 19.81 -22.71
C SER A 224 22.52 20.52 -23.92
N GLY A 225 21.27 20.97 -23.76
CA GLY A 225 20.51 21.63 -24.83
C GLY A 225 19.94 20.68 -25.90
N ILE A 226 20.02 19.37 -25.70
CA ILE A 226 19.51 18.36 -26.63
C ILE A 226 18.11 17.93 -26.21
N ASP A 227 17.18 17.97 -27.15
CA ASP A 227 15.80 17.52 -26.99
C ASP A 227 15.72 15.98 -27.00
N PHE A 228 14.71 15.45 -26.32
CA PHE A 228 14.41 14.02 -26.33
C PHE A 228 12.96 13.79 -26.73
N THR A 229 12.77 12.96 -27.76
CA THR A 229 11.46 12.55 -28.26
C THR A 229 11.45 11.05 -28.43
N ILE A 230 10.45 10.37 -27.88
CA ILE A 230 10.23 8.94 -28.07
C ILE A 230 8.75 8.60 -28.00
N THR A 231 8.26 7.81 -28.95
CA THR A 231 6.92 7.23 -28.88
C THR A 231 6.94 5.95 -28.08
N PHE A 232 6.13 5.89 -27.03
CA PHE A 232 5.91 4.68 -26.24
C PHE A 232 4.60 4.03 -26.66
N THR A 233 4.63 2.76 -27.07
CA THR A 233 3.40 1.99 -27.30
C THR A 233 3.01 1.18 -26.06
N ARG A 234 1.74 0.79 -25.96
CA ARG A 234 1.23 -0.08 -24.91
C ARG A 234 1.95 -1.43 -24.94
N GLU A 235 2.19 -2.01 -26.11
CA GLU A 235 2.93 -3.28 -26.21
C GLU A 235 4.34 -3.14 -25.66
N LYS A 236 5.02 -2.01 -25.91
CA LYS A 236 6.35 -1.77 -25.37
C LYS A 236 6.32 -1.63 -23.84
N PHE A 237 5.37 -0.88 -23.31
CA PHE A 237 5.17 -0.75 -21.86
C PHE A 237 4.91 -2.11 -21.21
N GLU A 238 4.07 -2.94 -21.81
CA GLU A 238 3.77 -4.28 -21.32
C GLU A 238 4.99 -5.20 -21.39
N GLN A 239 5.75 -5.16 -22.49
CA GLN A 239 6.99 -5.92 -22.62
C GLN A 239 8.00 -5.60 -21.52
N LEU A 240 8.16 -4.33 -21.14
CA LEU A 240 9.11 -3.89 -20.11
C LEU A 240 8.73 -4.34 -18.68
N ASN A 241 7.46 -4.65 -18.46
CA ASN A 241 6.87 -4.84 -17.13
C ASN A 241 6.20 -6.21 -16.94
N MET A 242 6.20 -7.08 -17.95
CA MET A 242 5.51 -8.36 -17.92
C MET A 242 5.91 -9.23 -16.72
N ASP A 243 7.19 -9.21 -16.32
CA ASP A 243 7.67 -9.91 -15.12
C ASP A 243 6.99 -9.39 -13.84
N LEU A 244 6.89 -8.06 -13.70
CA LEU A 244 6.24 -7.42 -12.55
C LEU A 244 4.73 -7.62 -12.57
N PHE A 245 4.09 -7.60 -13.74
CA PHE A 245 2.66 -7.87 -13.87
C PHE A 245 2.30 -9.30 -13.49
N ASN A 246 3.12 -10.27 -13.89
CA ASN A 246 2.96 -11.65 -13.42
C ASN A 246 3.18 -11.76 -11.91
N LYS A 247 4.17 -11.05 -11.36
CA LYS A 247 4.41 -10.99 -9.91
C LYS A 247 3.19 -10.47 -9.14
N CYS A 248 2.40 -9.55 -9.70
CA CYS A 248 1.15 -9.09 -9.10
C CYS A 248 0.12 -10.22 -8.87
N MET A 249 0.23 -11.34 -9.58
CA MET A 249 -0.70 -12.48 -9.44
C MET A 249 -0.29 -13.42 -8.29
N GLU A 250 0.95 -13.34 -7.79
CA GLU A 250 1.41 -14.18 -6.68
C GLU A 250 0.63 -13.89 -5.38
N PRO A 251 0.39 -12.62 -4.98
CA PRO A 251 -0.45 -12.33 -3.83
C PRO A 251 -1.89 -12.81 -3.99
N VAL A 252 -2.44 -12.79 -5.22
CA VAL A 252 -3.79 -13.30 -5.53
C VAL A 252 -3.86 -14.79 -5.26
N ALA A 253 -2.92 -15.57 -5.83
CA ALA A 253 -2.85 -17.01 -5.63
C ALA A 253 -2.67 -17.35 -4.14
N LYS A 254 -1.74 -16.66 -3.46
CA LYS A 254 -1.49 -16.84 -2.03
C LYS A 254 -2.74 -16.54 -1.18
N CYS A 255 -3.47 -15.47 -1.49
CA CYS A 255 -4.67 -15.11 -0.76
C CYS A 255 -5.78 -16.17 -0.90
N LEU A 256 -5.93 -16.77 -2.09
CA LEU A 256 -6.86 -17.88 -2.32
C LEU A 256 -6.44 -19.14 -1.53
N THR A 257 -5.15 -19.48 -1.53
CA THR A 257 -4.62 -20.62 -0.77
C THR A 257 -4.79 -20.42 0.73
N ASP A 258 -4.39 -19.26 1.26
CA ASP A 258 -4.49 -18.93 2.69
C ASP A 258 -5.95 -18.96 3.18
N ALA A 259 -6.91 -18.57 2.34
CA ALA A 259 -8.35 -18.63 2.65
C ALA A 259 -9.00 -20.00 2.35
N ASN A 260 -8.24 -20.96 1.82
CA ASN A 260 -8.74 -22.24 1.31
C ASN A 260 -9.94 -22.06 0.34
N MET A 261 -9.86 -21.05 -0.52
CA MET A 261 -10.96 -20.66 -1.41
C MET A 261 -10.65 -21.07 -2.85
N HIS A 262 -11.53 -21.89 -3.43
CA HIS A 262 -11.47 -22.17 -4.87
C HIS A 262 -11.98 -20.95 -5.67
N ILE A 263 -11.33 -20.68 -6.82
CA ILE A 263 -11.61 -19.53 -7.69
C ILE A 263 -13.09 -19.42 -8.07
N SER A 264 -13.80 -20.53 -8.27
CA SER A 264 -15.23 -20.54 -8.62
C SER A 264 -16.15 -20.01 -7.50
N HIS A 265 -15.67 -19.99 -6.26
CA HIS A 265 -16.42 -19.49 -5.11
C HIS A 265 -16.17 -18.01 -4.83
N VAL A 266 -15.25 -17.36 -5.56
CA VAL A 266 -15.11 -15.91 -5.56
C VAL A 266 -16.20 -15.34 -6.46
N HIS A 267 -17.06 -14.51 -5.90
CA HIS A 267 -18.21 -13.94 -6.59
C HIS A 267 -17.78 -12.70 -7.37
N ASP A 268 -17.06 -11.80 -6.72
CA ASP A 268 -16.65 -10.51 -7.27
C ASP A 268 -15.15 -10.28 -7.11
N VAL A 269 -14.57 -9.57 -8.08
CA VAL A 269 -13.18 -9.12 -8.05
C VAL A 269 -13.19 -7.61 -8.25
N VAL A 270 -12.89 -6.87 -7.19
CA VAL A 270 -12.99 -5.41 -7.14
C VAL A 270 -11.61 -4.80 -7.29
N LEU A 271 -11.51 -3.81 -8.18
CA LEU A 271 -10.27 -3.09 -8.45
C LEU A 271 -10.18 -1.84 -7.57
N ALA A 272 -9.07 -1.70 -6.87
CA ALA A 272 -8.69 -0.50 -6.13
C ALA A 272 -7.27 -0.07 -6.54
N GLY A 273 -6.95 1.20 -6.33
CA GLY A 273 -5.65 1.78 -6.68
C GLY A 273 -5.52 2.12 -8.16
N GLY A 274 -4.84 3.22 -8.47
CA GLY A 274 -4.76 3.74 -9.84
C GLY A 274 -4.11 2.78 -10.85
N SER A 275 -3.12 2.00 -10.42
CA SER A 275 -2.38 1.09 -11.30
C SER A 275 -3.17 -0.17 -11.65
N SER A 276 -4.30 -0.45 -10.97
CA SER A 276 -5.25 -1.50 -11.38
C SER A 276 -5.93 -1.20 -12.74
N ARG A 277 -5.84 0.03 -13.23
CA ARG A 277 -6.36 0.44 -14.55
C ARG A 277 -5.54 -0.08 -15.73
N ILE A 278 -4.33 -0.58 -15.49
CA ILE A 278 -3.45 -1.11 -16.55
C ILE A 278 -4.14 -2.32 -17.22
N PRO A 279 -4.38 -2.28 -18.56
CA PRO A 279 -5.10 -3.33 -19.27
C PRO A 279 -4.51 -4.73 -19.09
N MET A 280 -3.19 -4.89 -19.23
CA MET A 280 -2.52 -6.18 -19.05
C MET A 280 -2.70 -6.76 -17.63
N VAL A 281 -2.71 -5.91 -16.58
CA VAL A 281 -2.95 -6.38 -15.21
C VAL A 281 -4.38 -6.91 -15.06
N GLN A 282 -5.36 -6.23 -15.67
CA GLN A 282 -6.75 -6.70 -15.69
C GLN A 282 -6.90 -8.00 -16.47
N GLU A 283 -6.25 -8.13 -17.63
CA GLU A 283 -6.28 -9.35 -18.43
C GLU A 283 -5.72 -10.55 -17.65
N LEU A 284 -4.57 -10.38 -16.99
CA LEU A 284 -3.97 -11.42 -16.15
C LEU A 284 -4.89 -11.79 -14.99
N LEU A 285 -5.51 -10.80 -14.34
CA LEU A 285 -6.46 -11.06 -13.26
C LEU A 285 -7.70 -11.80 -13.77
N GLN A 286 -8.27 -11.40 -14.91
CA GLN A 286 -9.38 -12.12 -15.56
C GLN A 286 -9.00 -13.55 -15.91
N LYS A 287 -7.77 -13.77 -16.39
CA LYS A 287 -7.26 -15.12 -16.68
C LYS A 287 -7.19 -15.98 -15.41
N VAL A 288 -6.72 -15.44 -14.28
CA VAL A 288 -6.77 -16.14 -12.97
C VAL A 288 -8.20 -16.53 -12.62
N PHE A 289 -9.16 -15.61 -12.81
CA PHE A 289 -10.57 -15.84 -12.52
C PHE A 289 -11.38 -16.44 -13.69
N LYS A 290 -10.71 -17.14 -14.63
CA LYS A 290 -11.34 -17.87 -15.74
C LYS A 290 -12.30 -17.02 -16.59
N GLY A 291 -11.92 -15.79 -16.89
CA GLY A 291 -12.68 -14.84 -17.70
C GLY A 291 -13.78 -14.09 -16.95
N LYS A 292 -13.84 -14.20 -15.61
CA LYS A 292 -14.79 -13.43 -14.79
C LYS A 292 -14.64 -11.92 -15.05
N GLU A 293 -15.76 -11.24 -15.18
CA GLU A 293 -15.80 -9.78 -15.28
C GLU A 293 -15.30 -9.12 -13.98
N LEU A 294 -14.43 -8.12 -14.11
CA LEU A 294 -13.90 -7.36 -12.97
C LEU A 294 -14.85 -6.21 -12.63
N CYS A 295 -15.12 -6.01 -11.35
CA CYS A 295 -16.05 -4.99 -10.88
C CYS A 295 -15.45 -3.59 -11.04
N LYS A 296 -16.17 -2.72 -11.76
CA LYS A 296 -15.81 -1.31 -12.00
C LYS A 296 -16.77 -0.31 -11.34
N GLY A 297 -17.63 -0.79 -10.43
CA GLY A 297 -18.71 -0.01 -9.81
C GLY A 297 -18.24 1.09 -8.84
N ILE A 298 -16.98 1.06 -8.43
CA ILE A 298 -16.37 2.08 -7.56
C ILE A 298 -15.18 2.73 -8.26
N ASN A 299 -14.93 4.01 -7.96
CA ASN A 299 -13.74 4.70 -8.47
C ASN A 299 -12.49 4.16 -7.74
N PRO A 300 -11.52 3.53 -8.45
CA PRO A 300 -10.33 2.95 -7.82
C PRO A 300 -9.45 3.98 -7.09
N TYR A 301 -9.55 5.27 -7.43
CA TYR A 301 -8.79 6.35 -6.78
C TYR A 301 -9.37 6.79 -5.44
N GLU A 302 -10.67 6.58 -5.22
CA GLU A 302 -11.40 7.15 -4.08
C GLU A 302 -11.98 6.08 -3.15
N ALA A 303 -12.11 4.83 -3.62
CA ALA A 303 -12.70 3.72 -2.88
C ALA A 303 -12.21 3.60 -1.43
N VAL A 304 -10.89 3.62 -1.24
CA VAL A 304 -10.25 3.53 0.06
C VAL A 304 -10.62 4.71 0.97
N ALA A 305 -10.58 5.94 0.44
CA ALA A 305 -10.92 7.14 1.20
C ALA A 305 -12.41 7.17 1.56
N CYS A 306 -13.29 6.76 0.64
CA CYS A 306 -14.72 6.63 0.87
C CYS A 306 -15.03 5.64 1.99
N GLY A 307 -14.45 4.44 1.95
CA GLY A 307 -14.63 3.43 2.99
C GLY A 307 -14.12 3.88 4.36
N ALA A 308 -12.99 4.58 4.40
CA ALA A 308 -12.46 5.14 5.64
C ALA A 308 -13.37 6.25 6.21
N ALA A 309 -13.93 7.10 5.35
CA ALA A 309 -14.87 8.15 5.74
C ALA A 309 -16.17 7.56 6.30
N ILE A 310 -16.69 6.51 5.67
CA ILE A 310 -17.82 5.73 6.18
C ILE A 310 -17.48 5.18 7.57
N GLN A 311 -16.34 4.50 7.72
CA GLN A 311 -15.92 3.96 9.02
C GLN A 311 -15.79 5.05 10.10
N ALA A 312 -15.31 6.24 9.74
CA ALA A 312 -15.24 7.39 10.65
C ALA A 312 -16.64 7.87 11.08
N ALA A 313 -17.62 7.86 10.17
CA ALA A 313 -19.01 8.21 10.47
C ALA A 313 -19.65 7.20 11.45
N ILE A 314 -19.41 5.89 11.25
CA ILE A 314 -19.86 4.82 12.14
C ILE A 314 -19.29 5.02 13.56
N LEU A 315 -17.97 5.22 13.66
CA LEU A 315 -17.30 5.39 14.95
C LEU A 315 -17.69 6.69 15.67
N SER A 316 -18.13 7.71 14.94
CA SER A 316 -18.53 9.01 15.52
C SER A 316 -19.98 9.02 16.02
N GLY A 317 -20.76 7.97 15.79
CA GLY A 317 -22.18 7.91 16.16
C GLY A 317 -23.08 8.90 15.41
N ASN A 318 -22.56 9.60 14.39
CA ASN A 318 -23.29 10.56 13.56
C ASN A 318 -23.97 9.92 12.34
N GLY A 319 -23.98 8.59 12.27
CA GLY A 319 -24.65 7.81 11.23
C GLY A 319 -26.15 7.70 11.47
N ASN A 320 -26.90 8.80 11.36
CA ASN A 320 -28.37 8.80 11.53
C ASN A 320 -29.12 8.20 10.32
N GLY A 321 -28.73 7.00 9.87
CA GLY A 321 -29.39 6.28 8.79
C GLY A 321 -29.48 4.80 9.07
N LYS A 322 -30.62 4.18 8.71
CA LYS A 322 -30.94 2.74 8.74
C LYS A 322 -29.89 1.81 8.09
N PHE A 323 -28.85 2.35 7.46
CA PHE A 323 -27.81 1.61 6.73
C PHE A 323 -26.52 1.39 7.54
N ILE A 324 -26.38 2.05 8.69
CA ILE A 324 -25.16 2.06 9.52
C ILE A 324 -25.29 1.17 10.76
N GLU A 325 -26.52 0.84 11.17
CA GLU A 325 -26.79 0.14 12.44
C GLU A 325 -26.30 -1.33 12.46
N ASP A 326 -26.17 -1.99 11.30
CA ASP A 326 -25.80 -3.41 11.19
C ASP A 326 -24.46 -3.65 10.45
N PHE A 327 -23.50 -2.73 10.56
CA PHE A 327 -22.19 -2.87 9.92
C PHE A 327 -21.14 -3.42 10.90
N THR A 328 -20.59 -4.60 10.62
CA THR A 328 -19.43 -5.14 11.36
C THR A 328 -18.27 -5.46 10.43
N LEU A 329 -17.04 -5.12 10.84
CA LEU A 329 -15.82 -5.50 10.14
C LEU A 329 -14.94 -6.33 11.07
N SER A 330 -14.69 -7.58 10.68
CA SER A 330 -13.71 -8.47 11.30
C SER A 330 -12.50 -8.60 10.38
N ASP A 331 -11.38 -8.03 10.80
CA ASP A 331 -10.11 -8.10 10.07
C ASP A 331 -9.24 -9.28 10.57
N VAL A 332 -8.06 -9.46 9.98
CA VAL A 332 -7.09 -10.51 10.34
C VAL A 332 -5.66 -9.99 10.52
N THR A 333 -4.80 -10.76 11.20
CA THR A 333 -3.36 -10.47 11.31
C THR A 333 -2.65 -10.62 9.96
N PRO A 334 -1.94 -9.61 9.44
CA PRO A 334 -1.30 -9.72 8.12
C PRO A 334 0.01 -10.53 8.13
N LEU A 335 0.70 -10.51 9.27
CA LEU A 335 1.97 -11.19 9.52
C LEU A 335 1.86 -12.00 10.82
N PRO A 336 2.59 -13.11 10.96
CA PRO A 336 2.66 -13.80 12.22
C PRO A 336 3.35 -12.91 13.26
N LEU A 337 2.87 -12.95 14.50
CA LEU A 337 3.58 -12.43 15.67
C LEU A 337 4.41 -13.58 16.23
N VAL A 338 5.73 -13.42 16.18
CA VAL A 338 6.68 -14.49 16.48
C VAL A 338 7.47 -14.13 17.72
N LEU A 339 7.57 -15.06 18.67
CA LEU A 339 8.40 -14.91 19.85
C LEU A 339 9.73 -15.64 19.65
N GLU A 340 10.84 -14.92 19.82
CA GLU A 340 12.16 -15.53 19.96
C GLU A 340 12.44 -15.79 21.45
N PHE A 341 12.80 -17.02 21.79
CA PHE A 341 13.20 -17.44 23.13
C PHE A 341 14.35 -18.44 23.07
N THR A 342 15.04 -18.61 24.21
CA THR A 342 16.11 -19.61 24.35
C THR A 342 15.57 -20.80 25.12
N ASP A 343 15.73 -22.00 24.56
CA ASP A 343 15.29 -23.24 25.20
C ASP A 343 16.33 -23.82 26.18
N TYR A 344 16.06 -25.01 26.71
CA TYR A 344 16.93 -25.69 27.67
C TYR A 344 18.29 -26.11 27.09
N ASP A 345 18.38 -26.29 25.76
CA ASP A 345 19.62 -26.62 25.05
C ASP A 345 20.42 -25.35 24.70
N THR A 346 20.04 -24.19 25.22
CA THR A 346 20.58 -22.86 24.87
C THR A 346 20.41 -22.50 23.39
N VAL A 347 19.46 -23.14 22.71
CA VAL A 347 19.17 -22.91 21.30
C VAL A 347 18.08 -21.85 21.19
N LYS A 348 18.31 -20.86 20.32
CA LYS A 348 17.29 -19.89 19.94
C LYS A 348 16.18 -20.57 19.14
N ARG A 349 14.95 -20.46 19.63
CA ARG A 349 13.74 -20.94 18.95
C ARG A 349 12.82 -19.80 18.63
N LEU A 350 12.07 -19.96 17.54
CA LEU A 350 10.99 -19.08 17.11
C LEU A 350 9.66 -19.80 17.32
N TRP A 351 8.70 -19.10 17.90
CA TRP A 351 7.33 -19.59 18.04
C TRP A 351 6.36 -18.56 17.45
N ASP A 352 5.63 -18.94 16.41
CA ASP A 352 4.50 -18.19 15.88
C ASP A 352 3.36 -18.13 16.91
N LEU A 353 3.41 -17.14 17.80
CA LEU A 353 2.47 -16.97 18.91
C LEU A 353 1.06 -16.71 18.38
N ILE A 354 0.94 -15.79 17.42
CA ILE A 354 -0.29 -15.55 16.67
C ILE A 354 0.05 -15.69 15.19
N PRO A 355 -0.39 -16.77 14.52
CA PRO A 355 -0.18 -16.94 13.09
C PRO A 355 -0.76 -15.77 12.27
N ARG A 356 -0.34 -15.68 10.99
CA ARG A 356 -1.01 -14.80 10.02
C ARG A 356 -2.44 -15.28 9.76
N ASN A 357 -3.28 -14.35 9.30
CA ASN A 357 -4.69 -14.52 8.98
C ASN A 357 -5.57 -14.96 10.17
N ILE A 358 -5.15 -14.69 11.40
CA ILE A 358 -5.99 -14.89 12.60
C ILE A 358 -6.88 -13.67 12.81
N ARG A 359 -8.17 -13.91 13.07
CA ARG A 359 -9.16 -12.84 13.28
C ARG A 359 -8.76 -11.94 14.43
N ILE A 360 -8.95 -10.63 14.26
CA ILE A 360 -8.71 -9.63 15.31
C ILE A 360 -10.03 -9.00 15.78
N PRO A 361 -10.17 -8.73 17.10
CA PRO A 361 -9.18 -8.97 18.17
C PRO A 361 -9.05 -10.47 18.54
N THR A 362 -7.83 -10.88 18.93
CA THR A 362 -7.54 -12.22 19.47
C THR A 362 -6.63 -12.11 20.70
N ILE A 363 -6.64 -13.13 21.56
CA ILE A 363 -5.77 -13.25 22.72
C ILE A 363 -5.18 -14.67 22.72
N GLU A 364 -3.86 -14.76 22.68
CA GLU A 364 -3.12 -16.02 22.85
C GLU A 364 -2.29 -15.95 24.12
N LYS A 365 -2.17 -17.10 24.81
CA LYS A 365 -1.40 -17.22 26.06
C LYS A 365 -0.47 -18.41 25.97
N VAL A 366 0.82 -18.19 26.22
CA VAL A 366 1.84 -19.24 26.29
C VAL A 366 2.51 -19.20 27.66
N HIS A 367 2.77 -20.39 28.20
CA HIS A 367 3.47 -20.56 29.47
C HIS A 367 4.91 -20.96 29.19
N PHE A 368 5.86 -20.27 29.83
CA PHE A 368 7.28 -20.57 29.76
C PHE A 368 7.79 -20.98 31.14
N ASN A 369 8.76 -21.89 31.15
CA ASN A 369 9.44 -22.32 32.37
C ASN A 369 10.91 -21.92 32.28
N THR A 370 11.55 -21.73 33.43
CA THR A 370 13.00 -21.58 33.51
C THR A 370 13.68 -22.88 33.07
N VAL A 371 14.90 -22.75 32.55
CA VAL A 371 15.67 -23.88 32.01
C VAL A 371 16.74 -24.39 32.97
N GLN A 372 16.99 -23.67 34.06
CA GLN A 372 17.93 -24.05 35.12
C GLN A 372 17.42 -23.55 36.49
N ASP A 373 17.89 -24.19 37.56
CA ASP A 373 17.63 -23.77 38.93
C ASP A 373 18.17 -22.34 39.16
N ASP A 374 17.47 -21.56 39.98
CA ASP A 374 17.80 -20.17 40.34
C ASP A 374 17.98 -19.19 39.16
N GLN A 375 17.40 -19.48 37.99
CA GLN A 375 17.42 -18.56 36.84
C GLN A 375 16.71 -17.24 37.16
N ALA A 376 17.48 -16.14 37.24
CA ALA A 376 16.97 -14.82 37.61
C ALA A 376 16.32 -14.03 36.46
N LEU A 377 16.59 -14.37 35.19
CA LEU A 377 16.12 -13.63 34.02
C LEU A 377 15.63 -14.58 32.91
N MET A 378 14.48 -14.25 32.33
CA MET A 378 14.00 -14.82 31.07
C MET A 378 13.85 -13.68 30.07
N ASN A 379 14.62 -13.74 28.99
CA ASN A 379 14.59 -12.75 27.93
C ASN A 379 13.73 -13.24 26.79
N PHE A 380 12.84 -12.37 26.33
CA PHE A 380 11.98 -12.59 25.17
C PHE A 380 12.15 -11.45 24.20
N LEU A 381 12.11 -11.76 22.91
CA LEU A 381 12.06 -10.76 21.84
C LEU A 381 10.81 -11.03 21.00
N LEU A 382 9.97 -10.00 20.83
CA LEU A 382 8.73 -10.04 20.07
C LEU A 382 8.87 -9.28 18.75
#